data_AF-A0A1Y3MVM6-F1
#
_entry.id   AF-A0A1Y3MVM6-F1
#
_cell.length_a   1.000
_cell.length_b   1.000
_cell.length_c   1.000
_cell.angle_alpha   90.00
_cell.angle_beta   90.00
_cell.angle_gamma   90.00
#
_symmetry.space_group_name_H-M   'P 1'
#
loop_
_entity.id
_entity.type
_entity.pdbx_description
1 polymer ?
#
loop_
_entity_poly.entity_id
_entity_poly.type
_entity_poly.pdbx_seq_one_letter_code
_entity_poly.pdbx_strand_id
1 'polypeptide(L)'
;MFDFDDFTDVYDFPEEYGSFRNFDNLLRCPICKEFLNPALVLSSCQHYGCSYCMRKTIMELNICPMCRHSADATKLQKVSLIDDIIKIYKINR
;
A
#
# COMPACT_ATOMS: atom_id res chain seq x y z
N MET A 1 -24.69 -16.51 8.16
CA MET A 1 -24.34 -15.07 8.15
C MET A 1 -22.84 -15.05 8.02
N PHE A 2 -22.30 -14.49 6.94
CA PHE A 2 -20.84 -14.42 6.77
C PHE A 2 -20.32 -13.32 7.68
N ASP A 3 -19.48 -13.68 8.65
CA ASP A 3 -18.79 -12.71 9.48
C ASP A 3 -17.66 -12.07 8.66
N PHE A 4 -17.66 -10.74 8.61
CA PHE A 4 -16.71 -9.99 7.80
C PHE A 4 -15.26 -10.08 8.32
N ASP A 5 -15.10 -10.42 9.61
CA ASP A 5 -13.81 -10.67 10.25
C ASP A 5 -13.07 -11.90 9.69
N ASP A 6 -13.75 -12.82 8.99
CA ASP A 6 -13.10 -13.97 8.34
C ASP A 6 -12.40 -13.61 7.03
N PHE A 7 -12.72 -12.45 6.44
CA PHE A 7 -12.02 -11.97 5.25
C PHE A 7 -10.71 -11.36 5.71
N THR A 8 -9.62 -12.10 5.70
CA THR A 8 -8.28 -11.59 6.06
C THR A 8 -7.43 -11.31 4.82
N ASP A 9 -7.70 -12.05 3.75
CA ASP A 9 -7.12 -11.96 2.43
C ASP A 9 -8.07 -11.25 1.44
N VAL A 10 -7.46 -10.59 0.46
CA VAL A 10 -8.10 -10.01 -0.73
C VAL A 10 -8.92 -11.07 -1.49
N TYR A 11 -8.46 -12.32 -1.50
CA TYR A 11 -9.16 -13.42 -2.18
C TYR A 11 -10.38 -13.95 -1.42
N ASP A 12 -10.54 -13.59 -0.16
CA ASP A 12 -11.67 -14.07 0.64
C ASP A 12 -12.98 -13.35 0.25
N PHE A 13 -12.90 -12.15 -0.35
CA PHE A 13 -14.07 -11.41 -0.79
C PHE A 13 -14.87 -12.15 -1.88
N PRO A 14 -16.19 -12.33 -1.72
CA PRO A 14 -17.05 -12.90 -2.76
C PRO A 14 -16.96 -12.07 -4.06
N GLU A 15 -17.11 -12.72 -5.22
CA GLU A 15 -16.99 -12.06 -6.55
C GLU A 15 -17.93 -10.86 -6.71
N GLU A 16 -19.10 -10.92 -6.06
CA GLU A 16 -20.10 -9.84 -5.98
C GLU A 16 -19.58 -8.55 -5.31
N TYR A 17 -18.44 -8.60 -4.60
CA TYR A 17 -17.76 -7.46 -3.98
C TYR A 17 -16.43 -7.09 -4.68
N GLY A 18 -16.31 -7.37 -5.98
CA GLY A 18 -15.07 -7.10 -6.75
C GLY A 18 -14.53 -5.67 -6.64
N SER A 19 -15.41 -4.66 -6.46
CA SER A 19 -15.00 -3.27 -6.22
C SER A 19 -14.23 -3.10 -4.90
N PHE A 20 -14.68 -3.79 -3.85
CA PHE A 20 -14.08 -3.77 -2.51
C PHE A 20 -12.73 -4.49 -2.51
N ARG A 21 -12.62 -5.58 -3.26
CA ARG A 21 -11.36 -6.30 -3.48
C ARG A 21 -10.28 -5.43 -4.14
N ASN A 22 -10.67 -4.64 -5.15
CA ASN A 22 -9.76 -3.69 -5.78
C ASN A 22 -9.34 -2.57 -4.82
N PHE A 23 -10.29 -2.10 -3.99
CA PHE A 23 -9.99 -1.09 -2.97
C PHE A 23 -9.02 -1.61 -1.90
N ASP A 24 -9.22 -2.83 -1.38
CA ASP A 24 -8.30 -3.50 -0.44
C ASP A 24 -6.87 -3.57 -1.00
N ASN A 25 -6.74 -3.99 -2.26
CA ASN A 25 -5.46 -4.06 -2.97
C ASN A 25 -4.75 -2.71 -3.08
N LEU A 26 -5.48 -1.62 -3.32
CA LEU A 26 -4.89 -0.28 -3.43
C LEU A 26 -4.27 0.18 -2.10
N LEU A 27 -4.81 -0.27 -0.97
CA LEU A 27 -4.33 0.05 0.37
C LEU A 27 -3.13 -0.79 0.82
N ARG A 28 -2.73 -1.79 0.02
CA ARG A 28 -1.60 -2.68 0.31
C ARG A 28 -0.32 -2.21 -0.36
N CYS A 29 0.80 -2.48 0.30
CA CYS A 29 2.12 -2.20 -0.22
C CYS A 29 2.44 -3.14 -1.38
N PRO A 30 2.86 -2.62 -2.55
CA PRO A 30 3.23 -3.48 -3.68
C PRO A 30 4.46 -4.36 -3.40
N ILE A 31 5.25 -4.06 -2.36
CA ILE A 31 6.46 -4.79 -1.97
C ILE A 31 6.13 -5.89 -0.95
N CYS A 32 5.64 -5.54 0.24
CA CYS A 32 5.40 -6.52 1.31
C CYS A 32 3.98 -7.10 1.34
N LYS A 33 3.06 -6.59 0.52
CA LYS A 33 1.65 -7.02 0.42
C LYS A 33 0.77 -6.81 1.67
N GLU A 34 1.35 -6.29 2.74
CA GLU A 34 0.63 -5.78 3.91
C GLU A 34 0.03 -4.39 3.65
N PHE A 35 -0.95 -3.99 4.47
CA PHE A 35 -1.44 -2.60 4.48
C PHE A 35 -0.29 -1.60 4.64
N LEU A 36 -0.37 -0.48 3.91
CA LEU A 36 0.65 0.55 3.96
C LEU A 36 0.85 1.08 5.40
N ASN A 37 2.10 1.13 5.86
CA ASN A 37 2.42 1.60 7.20
C ASN A 37 3.89 2.08 7.35
N PRO A 38 4.10 3.38 7.60
CA PRO A 38 3.33 4.51 7.04
C PRO A 38 3.46 4.55 5.51
N ALA A 39 2.47 5.10 4.82
CA ALA A 39 2.53 5.27 3.37
C ALA A 39 3.54 6.37 2.96
N LEU A 40 4.50 6.01 2.08
CA LEU A 40 5.35 6.95 1.37
C LEU A 40 5.06 6.93 -0.12
N VAL A 41 5.15 8.10 -0.75
CA VAL A 41 5.08 8.29 -2.19
C VAL A 41 6.41 8.87 -2.67
N LEU A 42 6.90 8.35 -3.80
CA LEU A 42 8.06 8.92 -4.47
C LEU A 42 7.60 10.04 -5.42
N SER A 43 8.00 11.28 -5.13
CA SER A 43 7.53 12.46 -5.88
C SER A 43 7.85 12.48 -7.38
N SER A 44 8.88 11.76 -7.83
CA SER A 44 9.29 11.72 -9.25
C SER A 44 8.39 10.86 -10.14
N CYS A 45 7.75 9.82 -9.60
CA CYS A 45 6.94 8.88 -10.39
C CYS A 45 5.62 8.46 -9.72
N GLN A 46 5.31 9.04 -8.56
CA GLN A 46 4.08 8.81 -7.78
C GLN A 46 3.80 7.36 -7.35
N HIS A 47 4.78 6.46 -7.47
CA HIS A 47 4.69 5.13 -6.90
C HIS A 47 4.82 5.18 -5.38
N TYR A 48 4.14 4.25 -4.72
CA TYR A 48 3.97 4.24 -3.27
C TYR A 48 4.34 2.90 -2.64
N GLY A 49 4.61 2.94 -1.34
CA GLY A 49 4.86 1.76 -0.53
C GLY A 49 5.03 2.12 0.94
N CYS A 50 5.24 1.12 1.80
CA CYS A 50 5.54 1.36 3.22
C CYS A 50 6.85 2.13 3.37
N SER A 51 6.96 2.91 4.44
CA SER A 51 8.15 3.71 4.74
C SER A 51 9.41 2.87 4.76
N TYR A 52 9.38 1.73 5.47
CA TYR A 52 10.52 0.82 5.52
C TYR A 52 10.84 0.23 4.15
N CYS A 53 9.83 -0.29 3.44
CA CYS A 53 10.03 -0.95 2.15
C CYS A 53 10.62 0.00 1.10
N MET A 54 10.05 1.20 0.95
CA MET A 54 10.53 2.19 -0.01
C MET A 54 11.95 2.67 0.32
N ARG A 55 12.20 3.03 1.59
CA ARG A 55 13.53 3.51 2.01
C ARG A 55 14.60 2.44 1.82
N LYS A 56 14.33 1.21 2.26
CA LYS A 56 15.27 0.09 2.12
C LYS A 56 15.64 -0.13 0.65
N THR A 57 14.65 -0.30 -0.22
CA THR A 57 14.93 -0.61 -1.63
C THR A 57 15.62 0.54 -2.36
N ILE A 58 15.23 1.79 -2.10
CA ILE A 58 15.88 2.94 -2.74
C ILE A 58 17.30 3.14 -2.21
N MET A 59 17.56 2.94 -0.92
CA MET A 59 18.91 3.02 -0.35
C MET A 59 19.83 1.93 -0.89
N GLU A 60 19.31 0.72 -1.14
CA GLU A 60 20.09 -0.41 -1.65
C GLU A 60 20.32 -0.33 -3.16
N LEU A 61 19.32 0.08 -3.95
CA LEU A 61 19.34 -0.04 -5.41
C LEU A 61 19.32 1.30 -6.16
N ASN A 62 19.04 2.42 -5.49
CA ASN A 62 18.89 3.76 -6.10
C ASN A 62 17.85 3.84 -7.24
N ILE A 63 16.84 2.97 -7.20
CA ILE A 63 15.74 2.91 -8.17
C ILE A 63 14.39 2.77 -7.47
N CYS A 64 13.34 3.22 -8.16
CA CYS A 64 11.96 2.93 -7.76
C CYS A 64 11.68 1.44 -7.89
N PRO A 65 11.16 0.77 -6.85
CA PRO A 65 10.90 -0.68 -6.91
C PRO A 65 9.77 -1.07 -7.88
N MET A 66 8.95 -0.12 -8.34
CA MET A 66 7.81 -0.38 -9.23
C MET A 66 8.18 -0.14 -10.69
N CYS A 67 8.68 1.05 -11.01
CA CYS A 67 8.96 1.44 -12.39
C CYS A 67 10.45 1.44 -12.76
N ARG A 68 11.34 1.10 -11.81
CA ARG A 68 12.80 0.99 -12.00
C ARG A 68 13.52 2.26 -12.47
N HIS A 69 12.85 3.41 -12.49
CA HIS A 69 13.49 4.71 -12.72
C HIS A 69 14.39 5.09 -11.53
N SER A 70 15.43 5.88 -11.79
CA SER A 70 16.32 6.37 -10.74
C SER A 70 15.53 7.10 -9.65
N ALA A 71 15.85 6.81 -8.40
CA ALA A 71 15.14 7.33 -7.24
C ALA A 71 16.13 7.68 -6.12
N ASP A 72 15.77 8.71 -5.36
CA ASP A 72 16.50 9.17 -4.19
C ASP A 72 15.56 9.14 -2.97
N ALA A 73 16.03 8.59 -1.85
CA ALA A 73 15.25 8.46 -0.63
C ALA A 73 14.81 9.81 -0.05
N THR A 74 15.50 10.91 -0.37
CA THR A 74 15.11 12.28 -0.01
C THR A 74 13.85 12.76 -0.73
N LYS A 75 13.49 12.14 -1.85
CA LYS A 75 12.29 12.46 -2.65
C LYS A 75 11.04 11.72 -2.18
N LEU A 76 11.16 10.91 -1.13
CA LEU A 76 10.06 10.22 -0.49
C LEU A 76 9.28 11.16 0.43
N GLN A 77 7.98 11.24 0.22
CA GLN A 77 7.07 12.06 1.02
C GLN A 77 6.05 11.18 1.72
N LYS A 78 5.77 11.48 2.99
CA LYS A 78 4.71 10.80 3.74
C LYS A 78 3.35 11.32 3.30
N VAL A 79 2.39 10.41 3.10
CA VAL A 79 1.00 10.76 2.82
C VAL A 79 0.12 10.29 3.98
N SER A 80 -0.09 11.16 4.98
CA SER A 80 -0.86 10.82 6.19
C SER A 80 -2.32 10.49 5.91
N LEU A 81 -2.91 11.07 4.86
CA LEU A 81 -4.29 10.77 4.46
C LEU A 81 -4.50 9.27 4.19
N ILE A 82 -3.51 8.60 3.57
CA ILE A 82 -3.61 7.16 3.29
C ILE A 82 -3.60 6.37 4.60
N ASP A 83 -2.76 6.76 5.56
CA ASP A 83 -2.73 6.12 6.88
C ASP A 83 -4.11 6.23 7.57
N ASP A 84 -4.80 7.37 7.45
CA ASP A 84 -6.13 7.58 8.03
C ASP A 84 -7.23 6.81 7.28
N ILE A 85 -7.17 6.76 5.94
CA ILE A 85 -8.06 5.90 5.14
C ILE A 85 -7.93 4.44 5.56
N ILE A 86 -6.70 3.94 5.74
CA ILE A 86 -6.45 2.55 6.17
C ILE A 86 -7.02 2.29 7.57
N LYS A 87 -6.89 3.23 8.51
CA LYS A 87 -7.49 3.09 9.84
C LYS A 87 -9.01 2.95 9.75
N ILE A 88 -9.67 3.83 9.00
CA ILE A 88 -11.12 3.79 8.83
C ILE A 88 -11.53 2.50 8.12
N TYR A 89 -10.83 2.13 7.05
CA TYR A 89 -11.09 0.91 6.30
C TYR A 89 -11.02 -0.33 7.19
N LYS A 90 -9.98 -0.47 8.03
CA LYS A 90 -9.84 -1.61 8.95
C LYS A 90 -10.96 -1.73 9.99
N ILE A 91 -11.64 -0.62 10.33
CA ILE A 91 -12.76 -0.62 11.27
C ILE A 91 -14.07 -1.03 10.59
N ASN A 92 -14.20 -0.77 9.28
CA ASN A 92 -15.42 -1.00 8.51
C ASN A 92 -15.30 -2.19 7.56
N ARG A 93 -14.24 -2.98 7.70
CA ARG A 93 -13.99 -4.19 6.94
C ARG A 93 -14.85 -5.31 7.47
#